data_AF-A0AAN6W1S7-F1
#
_entry.id   AF-A0AAN6W1S7-F1
#
_cell.length_a   1.000
_cell.length_b   1.000
_cell.length_c   1.000
_cell.angle_alpha   90.00
_cell.angle_beta   90.00
_cell.angle_gamma   90.00
#
_symmetry.space_group_name_H-M   'P 1'
#
loop_
_entity.id
_entity.type
_entity.pdbx_description
1 polymer ?
#
loop_
_entity_poly.entity_id
_entity_poly.type
_entity_poly.pdbx_seq_one_letter_code
_entity_poly.pdbx_strand_id
1 'polypeptide(L)'
;AFLETISPKEIYIHPLVLVFGSAQIRRNWKEWSGWTDKEDWRAADTLKGFEIAKKGNKNVWVALCADYMVNWVSNNTYDPKTGTYDWQCTRDWHAYVIAFISNAPREGKQMIVWDCDPESDLSSKSRIKDVLKSLQRKLWYELHPAKRLNIKAVWYQTSGGLSGAGLCLTHSLQIIERWAAKWCDEYFKGDNDERVEGFLKLDMP
;
A
#
# COMPACT_ATOMS: atom_id res chain seq x y z
N ALA A 1 18.20 0.35 19.98
CA ALA A 1 18.99 -0.82 19.55
C ALA A 1 18.12 -2.08 19.66
N PHE A 2 17.15 -2.25 18.76
CA PHE A 2 16.16 -3.35 18.78
C PHE A 2 16.14 -4.11 17.44
N LEU A 3 17.28 -4.16 16.74
CA LEU A 3 17.39 -4.75 15.39
C LEU A 3 18.62 -5.67 15.29
N GLU A 4 18.91 -6.45 16.32
CA GLU A 4 20.01 -7.42 16.27
C GLU A 4 19.57 -8.77 16.81
N THR A 5 18.72 -9.43 16.02
CA THR A 5 18.85 -10.83 15.55
C THR A 5 17.55 -11.16 14.85
N ILE A 6 17.42 -10.76 13.57
CA ILE A 6 16.26 -11.17 12.77
C ILE A 6 16.36 -12.68 12.59
N SER A 7 15.44 -13.41 13.19
CA SER A 7 15.34 -14.86 13.04
C SER A 7 15.23 -15.20 11.55
N PRO A 8 15.85 -16.30 11.05
CA PRO A 8 15.73 -16.72 9.65
C PRO A 8 14.27 -16.83 9.18
N LYS A 9 13.32 -17.08 10.10
CA LYS A 9 11.88 -17.23 9.83
C LYS A 9 11.11 -15.91 9.70
N GLU A 10 11.67 -14.80 10.16
CA GLU A 10 10.96 -13.51 10.20
C GLU A 10 10.89 -12.86 8.83
N ILE A 11 9.73 -12.31 8.48
CA ILE A 11 9.56 -11.51 7.27
C ILE A 11 10.33 -10.19 7.38
N TYR A 12 10.65 -9.56 6.26
CA TYR A 12 11.19 -8.20 6.28
C TYR A 12 10.04 -7.19 6.42
N ILE A 13 10.10 -6.33 7.44
CA ILE A 13 9.19 -5.19 7.61
C ILE A 13 10.00 -3.92 7.40
N HIS A 14 9.57 -3.09 6.45
CA HIS A 14 10.25 -1.83 6.21
C HIS A 14 10.00 -0.84 7.35
N PRO A 15 11.04 -0.18 7.89
CA PRO A 15 10.90 0.68 9.06
C PRO A 15 10.25 2.05 8.78
N LEU A 16 10.09 2.44 7.51
CA LEU A 16 9.58 3.75 7.13
C LEU A 16 8.27 3.63 6.36
N VAL A 17 7.43 4.67 6.42
CA VAL A 17 6.18 4.71 5.66
C VAL A 17 6.47 5.06 4.21
N LEU A 18 5.88 4.30 3.28
CA LEU A 18 5.99 4.55 1.85
C LEU A 18 4.94 5.56 1.42
N VAL A 19 5.39 6.77 1.14
CA VAL A 19 4.50 7.89 0.81
C VAL A 19 4.60 8.29 -0.65
N PHE A 20 5.80 8.19 -1.21
CA PHE A 20 6.08 8.75 -2.53
C PHE A 20 6.49 7.66 -3.50
N GLY A 21 5.92 7.72 -4.70
CA GLY A 21 6.34 6.85 -5.79
C GLY A 21 7.83 7.04 -6.16
N SER A 22 8.31 8.30 -6.15
CA SER A 22 9.69 8.63 -6.48
C SER A 22 10.28 9.77 -5.64
N ALA A 23 11.61 9.86 -5.63
CA ALA A 23 12.34 10.97 -5.00
C ALA A 23 12.05 12.32 -5.67
N GLN A 24 11.68 12.34 -6.96
CA GLN A 24 11.26 13.58 -7.63
C GLN A 24 9.90 14.05 -7.09
N ILE A 25 8.93 13.13 -6.98
CA ILE A 25 7.62 13.44 -6.41
C ILE A 25 7.80 13.96 -4.99
N ARG A 26 8.59 13.27 -4.15
CA ARG A 26 8.94 13.69 -2.79
C ARG A 26 9.52 15.11 -2.73
N ARG A 27 10.42 15.47 -3.65
CA ARG A 27 11.01 16.82 -3.73
C ARG A 27 9.99 17.89 -4.10
N ASN A 28 9.17 17.63 -5.11
CA ASN A 28 8.14 18.57 -5.57
C ASN A 28 7.05 18.77 -4.49
N TRP A 29 6.73 17.72 -3.74
CA TRP A 29 5.70 17.75 -2.71
C TRP A 29 6.09 18.59 -1.47
N LYS A 30 7.40 18.68 -1.18
CA LYS A 30 7.96 19.56 -0.15
C LYS A 30 7.61 21.04 -0.42
N GLU A 31 7.46 21.42 -1.67
CA GLU A 31 7.15 22.80 -2.07
C GLU A 31 5.65 23.12 -1.96
N TRP A 32 4.78 22.09 -1.95
CA TRP A 32 3.32 22.24 -2.06
C TRP A 32 2.54 22.01 -0.76
N SER A 33 3.07 21.18 0.16
CA SER A 33 2.30 20.64 1.28
C SER A 33 2.28 21.50 2.54
N GLY A 34 3.06 22.59 2.61
CA GLY A 34 3.12 23.43 3.80
C GLY A 34 3.60 22.70 5.07
N TRP A 35 4.18 21.50 4.95
CA TRP A 35 4.86 20.81 6.05
C TRP A 35 6.04 21.66 6.51
N THR A 36 5.82 22.44 7.57
CA THR A 36 6.81 23.36 8.13
C THR A 36 7.91 22.63 8.89
N ASP A 37 7.62 21.44 9.42
CA ASP A 37 8.58 20.67 10.20
C ASP A 37 9.34 19.68 9.33
N LYS A 38 10.66 19.92 9.28
CA LYS A 38 11.62 19.15 8.47
C LYS A 38 11.77 17.69 8.90
N GLU A 39 11.17 17.29 10.02
CA GLU A 39 11.39 15.99 10.65
C GLU A 39 10.45 14.90 10.10
N ASP A 40 9.17 15.20 9.88
CA ASP A 40 8.19 14.19 9.48
C ASP A 40 8.41 13.71 8.03
N TRP A 41 8.77 14.58 7.09
CA TRP A 41 8.96 14.16 5.69
C TRP A 41 10.23 13.33 5.48
N ARG A 42 11.19 13.39 6.41
CA ARG A 42 12.40 12.55 6.42
C ARG A 42 12.11 11.13 6.90
N ALA A 43 11.09 10.96 7.74
CA ALA A 43 10.61 9.68 8.23
C ALA A 43 9.83 8.88 7.17
N ALA A 44 9.43 9.51 6.05
CA ALA A 44 8.84 8.83 4.91
C ALA A 44 9.89 8.37 3.88
N ASP A 45 9.73 7.16 3.35
CA ASP A 45 10.53 6.64 2.24
C ASP A 45 9.74 6.61 0.92
N THR A 46 10.44 6.22 -0.13
CA THR A 46 9.95 6.05 -1.47
C THR A 46 9.91 4.57 -1.82
N LEU A 47 9.11 4.20 -2.82
CA LEU A 47 9.14 2.84 -3.37
C LEU A 47 10.54 2.39 -3.79
N LYS A 48 11.35 3.30 -4.35
CA LYS A 48 12.74 3.04 -4.72
C LYS A 48 13.61 2.75 -3.49
N GLY A 49 13.43 3.52 -2.41
CA GLY A 49 14.16 3.31 -1.15
C GLY A 49 13.81 1.95 -0.54
N PHE A 50 12.53 1.63 -0.51
CA PHE A 50 12.04 0.29 -0.15
C PHE A 50 12.67 -0.81 -1.00
N GLU A 51 12.71 -0.65 -2.32
CA GLU A 51 13.25 -1.63 -3.27
C GLU A 51 14.74 -1.94 -3.03
N ILE A 52 15.57 -0.91 -2.81
CA ILE A 52 17.02 -1.08 -2.60
C ILE A 52 17.41 -1.33 -1.15
N ALA A 53 16.46 -1.23 -0.20
CA ALA A 53 16.72 -1.52 1.20
C ALA A 53 17.30 -2.92 1.38
N LYS A 54 18.18 -3.08 2.37
CA LYS A 54 18.81 -4.37 2.69
C LYS A 54 17.79 -5.29 3.35
N LYS A 55 17.28 -6.27 2.57
CA LYS A 55 16.24 -7.20 3.01
C LYS A 55 16.77 -8.58 3.40
N GLY A 56 18.09 -8.78 3.51
CA GLY A 56 18.68 -10.01 4.06
C GLY A 56 18.17 -11.34 3.45
N ASN A 57 18.09 -11.43 2.11
CA ASN A 57 17.56 -12.61 1.39
C ASN A 57 16.13 -13.04 1.75
N LYS A 58 15.34 -12.16 2.38
CA LYS A 58 13.97 -12.47 2.76
C LYS A 58 13.08 -12.69 1.53
N ASN A 59 12.16 -13.63 1.63
CA ASN A 59 11.16 -13.94 0.61
C ASN A 59 9.94 -13.03 0.69
N VAL A 60 9.57 -12.65 1.92
CA VAL A 60 8.39 -11.84 2.24
C VAL A 60 8.81 -10.46 2.73
N TRP A 61 8.33 -9.43 2.04
CA TRP A 61 8.62 -8.03 2.35
C TRP A 61 7.33 -7.28 2.60
N VAL A 62 7.20 -6.58 3.72
CA VAL A 62 6.00 -5.83 4.12
C VAL A 62 6.36 -4.36 4.27
N ALA A 63 5.46 -3.48 3.87
CA ALA A 63 5.57 -2.06 4.10
C ALA A 63 4.21 -1.42 4.39
N LEU A 64 4.22 -0.44 5.28
CA LEU A 64 3.14 0.50 5.45
C LEU A 64 3.22 1.55 4.34
N CYS A 65 2.13 1.77 3.64
CA CYS A 65 1.98 2.83 2.67
C CYS A 65 1.03 3.89 3.22
N ALA A 66 1.25 5.14 2.80
CA ALA A 66 0.28 6.19 3.01
C ALA A 66 0.21 7.07 1.78
N ASP A 67 -0.99 7.47 1.38
CA ASP A 67 -1.17 8.42 0.29
C ASP A 67 -2.26 9.44 0.59
N TYR A 68 -2.20 10.53 -0.17
CA TYR A 68 -3.24 11.55 -0.14
C TYR A 68 -4.35 11.09 -1.07
N MET A 69 -5.44 10.57 -0.50
CA MET A 69 -6.65 10.27 -1.27
C MET A 69 -7.63 11.43 -1.15
N VAL A 70 -8.34 11.69 -2.24
CA VAL A 70 -9.59 12.47 -2.14
C VAL A 70 -10.55 11.59 -1.37
N ASN A 71 -11.15 12.10 -0.29
CA ASN A 71 -12.11 11.34 0.50
C ASN A 71 -13.23 10.83 -0.42
N TRP A 72 -13.26 9.52 -0.67
CA TRP A 72 -14.29 8.88 -1.51
C TRP A 72 -15.59 8.67 -0.71
N VAL A 73 -15.54 8.90 0.60
CA VAL A 73 -16.71 8.95 1.47
C VAL A 73 -17.52 10.17 1.06
N SER A 74 -18.42 9.92 0.10
CA SER A 74 -19.71 10.52 -0.27
C SER A 74 -20.34 11.69 0.52
N ASN A 75 -19.62 12.45 1.34
CA ASN A 75 -20.04 13.74 1.86
C ASN A 75 -19.58 14.86 0.93
N ASN A 76 -20.02 14.78 -0.33
CA ASN A 76 -20.19 15.96 -1.18
C ASN A 76 -21.34 16.81 -0.62
N THR A 77 -21.21 17.27 0.62
CA THR A 77 -22.19 18.12 1.26
C THR A 77 -22.09 19.46 0.54
N TYR A 78 -23.11 19.81 -0.23
CA TYR A 78 -23.21 21.13 -0.82
C TYR A 78 -23.27 22.15 0.32
N ASP A 79 -22.33 23.09 0.38
CA ASP A 79 -22.40 24.19 1.33
C ASP A 79 -23.24 25.32 0.70
N PRO A 80 -24.48 25.54 1.17
CA PRO A 80 -25.36 26.57 0.61
C PRO A 80 -24.88 27.99 0.91
N LYS A 81 -23.91 28.20 1.81
CA LYS A 81 -23.36 29.52 2.12
C LYS A 81 -22.28 29.94 1.12
N THR A 82 -21.49 28.98 0.62
CA THR A 82 -20.40 29.24 -0.32
C THR A 82 -20.78 28.92 -1.77
N GLY A 83 -21.89 28.19 -1.97
CA GLY A 83 -22.37 27.81 -3.31
C GLY A 83 -21.50 26.74 -3.97
N THR A 84 -20.61 26.11 -3.21
CA THR A 84 -19.69 25.08 -3.68
C THR A 84 -19.98 23.74 -3.03
N TYR A 85 -19.81 22.66 -3.80
CA TYR A 85 -19.65 21.34 -3.19
C TYR A 85 -18.38 21.34 -2.37
N ASP A 86 -18.39 20.64 -1.25
CA ASP A 86 -17.23 20.48 -0.42
C ASP A 86 -16.23 19.46 -0.98
N TRP A 87 -15.81 19.68 -2.23
CA TRP A 87 -14.75 18.91 -2.88
C TRP A 87 -13.36 19.20 -2.26
N GLN A 88 -13.29 20.24 -1.42
CA GLN A 88 -12.09 20.66 -0.71
C GLN A 88 -11.97 20.04 0.68
N CYS A 89 -13.05 19.56 1.30
CA CYS A 89 -12.92 18.96 2.62
C CYS A 89 -12.23 17.60 2.57
N THR A 90 -11.05 17.69 3.16
CA THR A 90 -10.24 16.64 3.75
C THR A 90 -9.76 15.61 2.75
N ARG A 91 -8.75 16.04 1.96
CA ARG A 91 -7.74 15.10 1.49
C ARG A 91 -7.02 14.55 2.73
N ASP A 92 -7.58 13.52 3.31
CA ASP A 92 -7.01 12.85 4.46
C ASP A 92 -5.96 11.84 4.02
N TRP A 93 -4.97 11.64 4.89
CA TRP A 93 -4.02 10.56 4.71
C TRP A 93 -4.76 9.24 4.81
N HIS A 94 -4.67 8.45 3.75
CA HIS A 94 -5.07 7.06 3.78
C HIS A 94 -3.85 6.19 4.04
N ALA A 95 -4.00 5.16 4.87
CA ALA A 95 -2.94 4.22 5.17
C ALA A 95 -3.38 2.79 4.81
N TYR A 96 -2.49 2.06 4.15
CA TYR A 96 -2.73 0.70 3.69
C TYR A 96 -1.42 -0.11 3.75
N VAL A 97 -1.51 -1.42 3.62
CA VAL A 97 -0.35 -2.31 3.74
C VAL A 97 -0.10 -3.04 2.44
N ILE A 98 1.16 -3.07 2.00
CA ILE A 98 1.59 -3.91 0.90
C ILE A 98 2.55 -4.99 1.37
N ALA A 99 2.46 -6.16 0.75
CA ALA A 99 3.46 -7.20 0.87
C ALA A 99 3.91 -7.70 -0.50
N PHE A 100 5.16 -8.15 -0.55
CA PHE A 100 5.74 -8.83 -1.71
C PHE A 100 6.26 -10.19 -1.31
N ILE A 101 5.82 -11.24 -2.00
CA ILE A 101 6.18 -12.63 -1.70
C ILE A 101 6.83 -13.26 -2.93
N SER A 102 8.05 -13.75 -2.80
CA SER A 102 8.72 -14.48 -3.90
C SER A 102 7.96 -15.75 -4.28
N ASN A 103 7.82 -16.04 -5.58
CA ASN A 103 7.30 -17.34 -6.04
C ASN A 103 8.33 -18.45 -5.88
N ALA A 104 9.56 -18.15 -6.28
CA ALA A 104 10.74 -19.00 -6.15
C ALA A 104 12.00 -18.13 -6.34
N PRO A 105 13.22 -18.68 -6.17
CA PRO A 105 14.43 -17.97 -6.55
C PRO A 105 14.34 -17.48 -8.00
N ARG A 106 14.41 -16.16 -8.22
CA ARG A 106 14.40 -15.48 -9.54
C ARG A 106 13.08 -15.54 -10.33
N GLU A 107 12.02 -16.17 -9.82
CA GLU A 107 10.73 -16.30 -10.54
C GLU A 107 9.79 -15.10 -10.41
N GLY A 108 10.25 -14.03 -9.76
CA GLY A 108 9.44 -12.85 -9.48
C GLY A 108 8.63 -12.98 -8.19
N LYS A 109 7.70 -12.05 -7.98
CA LYS A 109 6.97 -11.89 -6.72
C LYS A 109 5.48 -11.73 -6.96
N GLN A 110 4.67 -12.18 -6.01
CA GLN A 110 3.30 -11.73 -5.84
C GLN A 110 3.30 -10.43 -5.06
N MET A 111 2.35 -9.56 -5.36
CA MET A 111 2.06 -8.38 -4.55
C MET A 111 0.72 -8.57 -3.87
N ILE A 112 0.66 -8.36 -2.56
CA ILE A 112 -0.55 -8.39 -1.76
C ILE A 112 -0.82 -6.97 -1.27
N VAL A 113 -2.04 -6.50 -1.43
CA VAL A 113 -2.47 -5.16 -1.02
C VAL A 113 -3.66 -5.33 -0.09
N TRP A 114 -3.45 -4.96 1.17
CA TRP A 114 -4.47 -4.92 2.20
C TRP A 114 -4.85 -3.47 2.44
N ASP A 115 -6.15 -3.20 2.48
CA ASP A 115 -6.73 -1.88 2.58
C ASP A 115 -7.88 -1.95 3.58
N CYS A 116 -7.92 -1.04 4.56
CA CYS A 116 -8.99 -1.01 5.56
C CYS A 116 -10.30 -0.46 5.00
N ASP A 117 -10.21 0.30 3.91
CA ASP A 117 -11.32 0.89 3.18
C ASP A 117 -11.38 0.33 1.76
N PRO A 118 -11.46 -1.01 1.59
CA PRO A 118 -11.47 -1.58 0.26
C PRO A 118 -12.81 -1.30 -0.41
N GLU A 119 -12.78 -0.98 -1.70
CA GLU A 119 -14.01 -0.84 -2.47
C GLU A 119 -14.71 -2.20 -2.62
N SER A 120 -15.90 -2.30 -2.05
CA SER A 120 -16.66 -3.55 -1.94
C SER A 120 -17.27 -4.04 -3.26
N ASP A 121 -17.23 -3.23 -4.32
CA ASP A 121 -17.87 -3.52 -5.60
C ASP A 121 -16.96 -3.27 -6.82
N LEU A 122 -15.89 -4.07 -6.91
CA LEU A 122 -14.96 -4.07 -8.04
C LEU A 122 -15.58 -4.64 -9.33
N SER A 123 -16.71 -5.33 -9.25
CA SER A 123 -17.34 -6.00 -10.40
C SER A 123 -18.34 -5.09 -11.13
N SER A 124 -19.06 -4.19 -10.44
CA SER A 124 -20.15 -3.41 -11.06
C SER A 124 -19.76 -2.02 -11.58
N LYS A 125 -18.62 -1.44 -11.15
CA LYS A 125 -18.24 -0.06 -11.50
C LYS A 125 -16.95 0.02 -12.31
N SER A 126 -17.08 0.08 -13.64
CA SER A 126 -15.95 0.22 -14.58
C SER A 126 -15.00 1.37 -14.22
N ARG A 127 -15.56 2.53 -13.85
CA ARG A 127 -14.81 3.73 -13.46
C ARG A 127 -14.02 3.60 -12.15
N ILE A 128 -14.52 2.81 -11.19
CA ILE A 128 -13.83 2.58 -9.89
C ILE A 128 -12.73 1.52 -10.05
N LYS A 129 -13.01 0.49 -10.86
CA LYS A 129 -11.97 -0.39 -11.39
C LYS A 129 -10.86 0.44 -12.02
N ASP A 130 -11.17 1.45 -12.84
CA ASP A 130 -10.18 2.30 -13.51
C ASP A 130 -9.40 3.24 -12.58
N VAL A 131 -9.96 3.63 -11.43
CA VAL A 131 -9.32 4.52 -10.44
C VAL A 131 -8.48 3.76 -9.42
N LEU A 132 -8.95 2.63 -8.89
CA LEU A 132 -8.12 1.71 -8.11
C LEU A 132 -7.03 1.12 -9.00
N LYS A 133 -7.37 0.76 -10.24
CA LYS A 133 -6.37 0.56 -11.29
C LYS A 133 -5.53 1.81 -11.50
N SER A 134 -5.95 3.05 -11.31
CA SER A 134 -5.04 4.20 -11.54
C SER A 134 -3.98 4.33 -10.45
N LEU A 135 -4.33 4.22 -9.17
CA LEU A 135 -3.38 4.29 -8.06
C LEU A 135 -2.51 3.03 -7.96
N GLN A 136 -3.12 1.85 -8.11
CA GLN A 136 -2.40 0.58 -8.13
C GLN A 136 -1.72 0.32 -9.47
N ARG A 137 -2.26 0.77 -10.63
CA ARG A 137 -1.48 0.82 -11.88
C ARG A 137 -0.40 1.88 -11.77
N LYS A 138 -0.53 2.97 -11.03
CA LYS A 138 0.58 3.93 -10.87
C LYS A 138 1.69 3.30 -10.04
N LEU A 139 1.36 2.67 -8.92
CA LEU A 139 2.29 1.86 -8.13
C LEU A 139 2.92 0.75 -9.00
N TRP A 140 2.11 -0.02 -9.70
CA TRP A 140 2.54 -1.03 -10.67
C TRP A 140 3.36 -0.44 -11.83
N TYR A 141 2.99 0.68 -12.43
CA TYR A 141 3.67 1.35 -13.54
C TYR A 141 4.97 2.00 -13.07
N GLU A 142 5.09 2.33 -11.80
CA GLU A 142 6.37 2.73 -11.23
C GLU A 142 7.26 1.50 -10.97
N LEU A 143 6.67 0.32 -10.69
CA LEU A 143 7.39 -0.93 -10.45
C LEU A 143 7.73 -1.74 -11.74
N HIS A 144 6.88 -1.68 -12.77
CA HIS A 144 6.84 -2.61 -13.91
C HIS A 144 7.57 -2.09 -15.18
N PRO A 145 7.27 -0.89 -15.72
CA PRO A 145 8.10 -0.18 -16.70
C PRO A 145 9.58 -0.06 -16.33
N ALA A 146 9.88 0.03 -15.03
CA ALA A 146 11.26 0.04 -14.55
C ALA A 146 11.93 -1.35 -14.61
N LYS A 147 11.17 -2.44 -14.85
CA LYS A 147 11.58 -3.86 -14.75
C LYS A 147 12.26 -4.21 -13.42
N ARG A 148 11.99 -3.44 -12.36
CA ARG A 148 12.76 -3.52 -11.11
C ARG A 148 12.25 -4.59 -10.17
N LEU A 149 10.92 -4.75 -10.08
CA LEU A 149 10.30 -5.91 -9.46
C LEU A 149 9.49 -6.66 -10.51
N ASN A 150 9.89 -7.90 -10.78
CA ASN A 150 9.15 -8.83 -11.64
C ASN A 150 7.91 -9.31 -10.87
N ILE A 151 6.87 -8.49 -10.81
CA ILE A 151 5.60 -8.86 -10.16
C ILE A 151 4.78 -9.73 -11.12
N LYS A 152 4.24 -10.84 -10.62
CA LYS A 152 3.49 -11.83 -11.40
C LYS A 152 1.99 -11.67 -11.30
N ALA A 153 1.47 -11.37 -10.11
CA ALA A 153 0.09 -10.98 -9.92
C ALA A 153 -0.04 -10.05 -8.72
N VAL A 154 -1.17 -9.36 -8.66
CA VAL A 154 -1.58 -8.51 -7.54
C VAL A 154 -2.82 -9.13 -6.91
N TRP A 155 -2.81 -9.25 -5.58
CA TRP A 155 -3.91 -9.72 -4.77
C TRP A 155 -4.43 -8.56 -3.93
N TYR A 156 -5.72 -8.26 -4.02
CA TYR A 156 -6.34 -7.12 -3.35
C TYR A 156 -7.47 -7.55 -2.43
N GLN A 157 -7.45 -7.09 -1.18
CA GLN A 157 -8.52 -7.38 -0.24
C GLN A 157 -9.80 -6.66 -0.65
N THR A 158 -10.95 -7.33 -0.54
CA THR A 158 -12.26 -6.74 -0.85
C THR A 158 -13.22 -6.68 0.34
N SER A 159 -12.81 -7.22 1.49
CA SER A 159 -13.65 -7.23 2.69
C SER A 159 -13.67 -5.86 3.39
N GLY A 160 -14.75 -5.10 3.15
CA GLY A 160 -14.96 -3.75 3.70
C GLY A 160 -15.36 -3.68 5.17
N GLY A 161 -15.11 -4.73 5.97
CA GLY A 161 -15.60 -4.83 7.35
C GLY A 161 -15.05 -3.77 8.32
N LEU A 162 -14.01 -3.04 7.92
CA LEU A 162 -13.37 -1.97 8.70
C LEU A 162 -13.52 -0.59 8.05
N SER A 163 -14.30 -0.50 6.97
CA SER A 163 -14.38 0.72 6.18
C SER A 163 -15.19 1.82 6.88
N GLY A 164 -14.79 3.08 6.72
CA GLY A 164 -15.46 4.26 7.25
C GLY A 164 -15.22 4.50 8.74
N ALA A 165 -14.32 3.73 9.38
CA ALA A 165 -14.02 3.87 10.81
C ALA A 165 -13.09 5.05 11.12
N GLY A 166 -12.42 5.64 10.12
CA GLY A 166 -11.42 6.71 10.34
C GLY A 166 -10.17 6.25 11.09
N LEU A 167 -9.88 4.94 11.08
CA LEU A 167 -8.80 4.29 11.84
C LEU A 167 -7.80 3.56 10.92
N CYS A 168 -7.59 4.07 9.70
CA CYS A 168 -6.81 3.40 8.66
C CYS A 168 -5.37 3.06 9.08
N LEU A 169 -4.70 3.99 9.78
CA LEU A 169 -3.36 3.76 10.32
C LEU A 169 -3.37 2.66 11.38
N THR A 170 -4.29 2.73 12.34
CA THR A 170 -4.39 1.74 13.43
C THR A 170 -4.64 0.35 12.87
N HIS A 171 -5.57 0.19 11.92
CA HIS A 171 -5.84 -1.10 11.32
C HIS A 171 -4.69 -1.60 10.46
N SER A 172 -4.01 -0.73 9.71
CA SER A 172 -2.83 -1.10 8.93
C SER A 172 -1.70 -1.62 9.83
N LEU A 173 -1.45 -0.98 10.97
CA LEU A 173 -0.45 -1.45 11.93
C LEU A 173 -0.83 -2.81 12.54
N GLN A 174 -2.10 -2.99 12.93
CA GLN A 174 -2.60 -4.27 13.43
C GLN A 174 -2.43 -5.41 12.41
N ILE A 175 -2.55 -5.10 11.12
CA ILE A 175 -2.34 -6.06 10.05
C ILE A 175 -0.87 -6.40 9.86
N ILE A 176 0.03 -5.41 9.93
CA ILE A 176 1.47 -5.67 9.93
C ILE A 176 1.86 -6.57 11.10
N GLU A 177 1.36 -6.29 12.31
CA GLU A 177 1.59 -7.14 13.49
C GLU A 177 1.05 -8.56 13.27
N ARG A 178 -0.16 -8.69 12.74
CA ARG A 178 -0.76 -9.99 12.41
C ARG A 178 0.07 -10.76 11.38
N TRP A 179 0.54 -10.09 10.33
CA TRP A 179 1.38 -10.72 9.30
C TRP A 179 2.74 -11.09 9.87
N ALA A 180 3.37 -10.23 10.66
CA ALA A 180 4.63 -10.52 11.34
C ALA A 180 4.55 -11.74 12.26
N ALA A 181 3.42 -11.90 12.96
CA ALA A 181 3.20 -13.01 13.88
C ALA A 181 2.82 -14.33 13.18
N LYS A 182 2.09 -14.27 12.05
CA LYS A 182 1.53 -15.46 11.40
C LYS A 182 2.29 -15.93 10.16
N TRP A 183 2.84 -15.00 9.38
CA TRP A 183 3.50 -15.36 8.13
C TRP A 183 4.93 -15.80 8.39
N CYS A 184 5.28 -16.96 7.84
CA CYS A 184 6.67 -17.38 7.73
C CYS A 184 7.32 -16.74 6.50
N ASP A 185 8.65 -16.56 6.52
CA ASP A 185 9.45 -16.13 5.36
C ASP A 185 9.57 -17.22 4.26
N GLU A 186 8.43 -17.68 3.76
CA GLU A 186 8.29 -18.75 2.78
C GLU A 186 7.87 -18.22 1.41
N TYR A 187 8.22 -18.97 0.37
CA TYR A 187 7.74 -18.75 -0.99
C TYR A 187 6.21 -18.81 -1.08
N PHE A 188 5.66 -18.14 -2.10
CA PHE A 188 4.24 -18.17 -2.41
C PHE A 188 3.81 -19.57 -2.84
N LYS A 189 2.71 -20.07 -2.27
CA LYS A 189 2.22 -21.45 -2.45
C LYS A 189 1.19 -21.58 -3.58
N GLY A 190 1.05 -20.55 -4.41
CA GLY A 190 0.09 -20.49 -5.50
C GLY A 190 -1.27 -19.93 -5.07
N ASP A 191 -2.30 -20.12 -5.88
CA ASP A 191 -3.60 -19.47 -5.68
C ASP A 191 -4.36 -19.95 -4.43
N ASN A 192 -3.90 -21.05 -3.78
CA ASN A 192 -4.43 -21.56 -2.51
C ASN A 192 -3.61 -21.13 -1.28
N ASP A 193 -2.71 -20.16 -1.43
CA ASP A 193 -1.92 -19.64 -0.32
C ASP A 193 -2.82 -18.94 0.71
N GLU A 194 -2.74 -19.34 1.99
CA GLU A 194 -3.54 -18.76 3.08
C GLU A 194 -3.36 -17.25 3.22
N ARG A 195 -2.23 -16.71 2.75
CA ARG A 195 -1.90 -15.28 2.82
C ARG A 195 -2.76 -14.44 1.88
N VAL A 196 -3.45 -15.05 0.91
CA VAL A 196 -4.37 -14.39 -0.02
C VAL A 196 -5.82 -14.84 0.16
N GLU A 197 -6.14 -15.52 1.28
CA GLU A 197 -7.53 -15.86 1.61
C GLU A 197 -8.38 -14.59 1.78
N GLY A 198 -9.47 -14.49 1.01
CA GLY A 198 -10.33 -13.31 0.98
C GLY A 198 -9.81 -12.15 0.13
N PHE A 199 -8.77 -12.38 -0.68
CA PHE A 199 -8.25 -11.43 -1.66
C PHE A 199 -8.70 -11.81 -3.07
N LEU A 200 -8.95 -10.80 -3.89
CA LEU A 200 -9.19 -10.94 -5.32
C LEU A 200 -7.87 -10.80 -6.08
N LYS A 201 -7.57 -11.78 -6.93
CA LYS A 201 -6.47 -11.66 -7.91
C LYS A 201 -6.89 -10.68 -9.00
N LEU A 202 -6.12 -9.61 -9.19
CA LEU A 202 -6.39 -8.60 -10.20
C LEU A 202 -5.81 -9.04 -11.56
N ASP A 203 -6.62 -8.92 -12.61
CA ASP A 203 -6.13 -9.08 -13.98
C ASP A 203 -5.15 -7.96 -14.29
N MET A 204 -3.88 -8.33 -14.49
CA MET A 204 -2.85 -7.40 -14.93
C MET A 204 -3.07 -7.12 -16.42
N PRO A 205 -3.05 -5.85 -16.87
CA PRO A 205 -3.15 -5.50 -18.28
C PRO A 205 -1.93 -5.97 -19.08
#